data_AF-A0A0G1JE30-F1
#
_entry.id   AF-A0A0G1JE30-F1
#
_cell.length_a   1.000
_cell.length_b   1.000
_cell.length_c   1.000
_cell.angle_alpha   90.00
_cell.angle_beta   90.00
_cell.angle_gamma   90.00
#
_symmetry.space_group_name_H-M   'P 1'
#
loop_
_entity.id
_entity.type
_entity.pdbx_description
1 polymer ?
#
loop_
_entity_poly.entity_id
_entity_poly.type
_entity_poly.pdbx_seq_one_letter_code
_entity_poly.pdbx_strand_id
1 'polypeptide(L)'
;MFILSQNEVKNWISQIVISNKERMGMRKPPLVFTEQGIAMLSGVLNSDRAIAVNIQIIRTFTKLREMIQENDYLRRKLEVLEKDYDEKFAIVFDAIRRLLNTEEEPKSIIGFCE
;
A
#
# COMPACT_ATOMS: atom_id res chain seq x y z
N MET A 1 -19.87 -1.98 7.15
CA MET A 1 -19.60 -3.40 7.48
C MET A 1 -18.95 -4.05 6.28
N PHE A 2 -18.10 -5.06 6.48
CA PHE A 2 -17.47 -5.81 5.39
C PHE A 2 -17.36 -7.30 5.73
N ILE A 3 -17.12 -8.12 4.72
CA ILE A 3 -16.93 -9.57 4.84
C ILE A 3 -15.44 -9.85 4.96
N LEU A 4 -15.04 -10.67 5.93
CA LEU A 4 -13.65 -11.10 6.06
C LEU A 4 -13.24 -12.05 4.93
N SER A 5 -12.00 -11.91 4.47
CA SER A 5 -11.36 -12.88 3.57
C SER A 5 -11.09 -14.21 4.29
N GLN A 6 -10.89 -15.29 3.52
CA GLN A 6 -10.63 -16.61 4.13
C GLN A 6 -9.36 -16.64 5.01
N ASN A 7 -8.34 -15.86 4.66
CA ASN A 7 -7.12 -15.76 5.47
C ASN A 7 -7.36 -15.01 6.78
N GLU A 8 -8.10 -13.90 6.74
CA GLU A 8 -8.47 -13.15 7.94
C GLU A 8 -9.38 -13.97 8.86
N VAL A 9 -10.32 -14.73 8.29
CA VAL A 9 -11.17 -15.64 9.05
C VAL A 9 -10.33 -16.69 9.79
N LYS A 10 -9.32 -17.28 9.15
CA LYS A 10 -8.43 -18.24 9.84
C LYS A 10 -7.71 -17.62 11.05
N ASN A 11 -7.28 -16.36 10.94
CA ASN A 11 -6.62 -15.65 12.04
C ASN A 11 -7.59 -15.19 13.13
N TRP A 12 -8.83 -14.88 12.78
CA TRP A 12 -9.88 -14.44 13.71
C TRP A 12 -10.43 -15.58 14.58
N ILE A 13 -10.43 -16.80 14.04
CA ILE A 13 -10.99 -18.00 14.68
C ILE A 13 -10.18 -18.38 15.93
N SER A 14 -10.87 -18.57 17.06
CA SER A 14 -10.27 -19.07 18.30
C SER A 14 -9.68 -20.46 18.09
N GLN A 15 -8.56 -20.79 18.74
CA GLN A 15 -8.03 -22.15 18.65
C GLN A 15 -8.88 -23.18 19.41
N ILE A 16 -9.62 -22.74 20.43
CA ILE A 16 -10.26 -23.64 21.41
C ILE A 16 -11.78 -23.60 21.30
N VAL A 17 -12.38 -22.41 21.08
CA VAL A 17 -13.83 -22.23 21.09
C VAL A 17 -14.36 -22.13 19.67
N ILE A 18 -14.28 -23.23 18.92
CA ILE A 18 -14.72 -23.28 17.52
C ILE A 18 -15.56 -24.50 17.20
N SER A 19 -16.48 -24.29 16.26
CA SER A 19 -17.31 -25.34 15.70
C SER A 19 -16.45 -26.36 14.95
N ASN A 20 -16.77 -27.65 15.11
CA ASN A 20 -16.10 -28.73 14.40
C ASN A 20 -16.23 -28.53 12.88
N LYS A 21 -15.08 -28.39 12.20
CA LYS A 21 -14.99 -28.09 10.75
C LYS A 21 -15.71 -29.11 9.88
N GLU A 22 -15.72 -30.39 10.25
CA GLU A 22 -16.30 -31.47 9.45
C GLU A 22 -17.82 -31.58 9.59
N ARG A 23 -18.38 -31.27 10.77
CA ARG A 23 -19.82 -31.44 11.04
C ARG A 23 -20.59 -30.12 11.03
N MET A 24 -20.00 -29.04 11.53
CA MET A 24 -20.66 -27.74 11.74
C MET A 24 -19.72 -26.55 11.50
N GLY A 25 -18.79 -26.66 10.55
CA GLY A 25 -17.89 -25.56 10.21
C GLY A 25 -18.62 -24.29 9.76
N MET A 26 -17.97 -23.14 9.90
CA MET A 26 -18.50 -21.86 9.41
C MET A 26 -18.79 -21.93 7.91
N ARG A 27 -20.08 -21.79 7.54
CA ARG A 27 -20.55 -21.87 6.14
C ARG A 27 -20.49 -20.53 5.41
N LYS A 28 -20.50 -19.42 6.15
CA LYS A 28 -20.39 -18.06 5.62
C LYS A 28 -19.37 -17.27 6.43
N PRO A 29 -18.51 -16.49 5.78
CA PRO A 29 -17.59 -15.60 6.48
C PRO A 29 -18.39 -14.56 7.30
N PRO A 30 -17.92 -14.20 8.50
CA PRO A 30 -18.60 -13.25 9.37
C PRO A 30 -18.60 -11.84 8.76
N LEU A 31 -19.69 -11.11 9.03
CA LEU A 31 -19.79 -9.68 8.72
C LEU A 31 -19.24 -8.88 9.90
N VAL A 32 -18.25 -8.04 9.65
CA VAL A 32 -17.59 -7.23 10.69
C VAL A 32 -17.92 -5.75 10.54
N PHE A 33 -17.97 -5.05 11.68
CA PHE A 33 -18.25 -3.61 11.71
C PHE A 33 -17.07 -2.79 11.19
N THR A 34 -17.41 -1.72 10.48
CA THR A 34 -16.46 -0.66 10.13
C THR A 34 -16.46 0.40 11.24
N GLU A 35 -15.56 1.37 11.21
CA GLU A 35 -15.44 2.45 12.20
C GLU A 35 -16.79 3.11 12.52
N GLN A 36 -17.58 3.38 11.48
CA GLN A 36 -18.90 4.00 11.56
C GLN A 36 -19.93 3.06 12.22
N GLY A 37 -19.78 1.75 12.03
CA GLY A 37 -20.59 0.74 12.72
C GLY A 37 -20.22 0.58 14.19
N ILE A 38 -18.94 0.72 14.54
CA ILE A 38 -18.48 0.76 15.94
C ILE A 38 -19.04 2.00 16.64
N ALA A 39 -19.04 3.16 15.98
CA ALA A 39 -19.67 4.37 16.49
C ALA A 39 -21.18 4.18 16.75
N MET A 40 -21.91 3.46 15.89
CA MET A 40 -23.33 3.15 16.14
C MET A 40 -23.54 2.23 17.35
N LEU A 41 -22.66 1.23 17.55
CA LEU A 41 -22.71 0.36 18.72
C LEU A 41 -22.33 1.07 20.03
N SER A 42 -21.55 2.14 19.95
CA SER A 42 -21.17 2.92 21.13
C SER A 42 -22.37 3.54 21.86
N GLY A 43 -23.47 3.83 21.14
CA GLY A 43 -24.72 4.30 21.73
C GLY A 43 -25.52 3.21 22.46
N VAL A 44 -25.17 1.93 22.30
CA VAL A 44 -25.82 0.81 22.99
C VAL A 44 -25.18 0.57 24.36
N LEU A 45 -23.89 0.86 24.50
CA LEU A 45 -23.13 0.67 25.74
C LEU A 45 -22.96 2.01 26.48
N ASN A 46 -23.85 2.30 27.42
CA ASN A 46 -23.91 3.58 28.14
C ASN A 46 -23.08 3.67 29.44
N SER A 47 -22.02 2.86 29.59
CA SER A 47 -21.13 2.99 30.76
C SER A 47 -20.00 3.96 30.47
N ASP A 48 -19.57 4.72 31.48
CA ASP A 48 -18.43 5.67 31.35
C ASP A 48 -17.17 5.01 30.80
N ARG A 49 -16.93 3.76 31.21
CA ARG A 49 -15.82 2.94 30.70
C ARG A 49 -15.99 2.60 29.22
N ALA A 50 -17.19 2.22 28.78
CA ALA A 50 -17.45 1.91 27.37
C ALA A 50 -17.31 3.16 26.50
N ILE A 51 -17.80 4.31 26.97
CA ILE A 51 -17.67 5.60 26.28
C ILE A 51 -16.19 5.95 26.09
N ALA A 52 -15.38 5.86 27.15
CA ALA A 52 -13.95 6.15 27.09
C ALA A 52 -13.21 5.24 26.10
N VAL A 53 -13.50 3.93 26.12
CA VAL A 53 -12.90 2.96 25.20
C VAL A 53 -13.32 3.23 23.75
N ASN A 54 -14.59 3.56 23.49
CA ASN A 54 -15.07 3.86 22.15
C ASN A 54 -14.38 5.09 21.55
N ILE A 55 -14.16 6.14 22.36
CA ILE A 55 -13.41 7.33 21.94
C ILE A 55 -11.97 6.95 21.55
N GLN A 56 -11.31 6.10 22.33
CA GLN A 56 -9.95 5.64 22.04
C GLN A 56 -9.89 4.82 20.75
N ILE A 57 -10.86 3.93 20.54
CA ILE A 57 -10.96 3.12 19.32
C ILE A 57 -11.08 4.02 18.09
N ILE A 58 -12.02 4.97 18.09
CA ILE A 58 -12.22 5.90 16.95
C ILE A 58 -10.93 6.69 16.67
N ARG A 59 -10.31 7.28 17.70
CA ARG A 59 -9.05 8.05 17.54
C ARG A 59 -7.93 7.23 16.92
N THR A 60 -7.80 5.97 17.34
CA THR A 60 -6.76 5.07 16.83
C THR A 60 -6.99 4.79 15.34
N PHE A 61 -8.22 4.49 14.96
CA PHE A 61 -8.60 4.25 13.57
C PHE A 61 -8.42 5.48 12.68
N THR A 62 -8.81 6.68 13.14
CA THR A 62 -8.56 7.93 12.41
C THR A 62 -7.07 8.15 12.16
N LYS A 63 -6.23 7.96 13.18
CA LYS A 63 -4.77 8.12 13.06
C LYS A 63 -4.15 7.09 12.12
N LEU A 64 -4.58 5.83 12.18
CA LEU A 64 -4.14 4.78 11.25
C LEU A 64 -4.48 5.16 9.80
N ARG A 65 -5.66 5.73 9.56
CA ARG A 65 -6.07 6.19 8.24
C ARG A 65 -5.25 7.38 7.77
N GLU A 66 -5.00 8.36 8.63
CA GLU A 66 -4.13 9.50 8.33
C GLU A 66 -2.73 9.01 7.91
N MET A 67 -2.14 8.06 8.64
CA MET A 67 -0.85 7.47 8.31
C MET A 67 -0.84 6.73 6.95
N ILE A 68 -1.92 6.02 6.63
CA ILE A 68 -2.06 5.35 5.32
C ILE A 68 -2.24 6.39 4.20
N GLN A 69 -3.03 7.45 4.45
CA GLN A 69 -3.27 8.52 3.49
C GLN A 69 -2.04 9.38 3.23
N GLU A 70 -1.20 9.64 4.25
CA GLU A 70 0.10 10.28 4.06
C GLU A 70 0.97 9.47 3.09
N ASN A 71 0.99 8.13 3.22
CA ASN A 71 1.69 7.28 2.28
C ASN A 71 1.10 7.30 0.86
N ASP A 72 -0.22 7.35 0.70
CA ASP A 72 -0.84 7.45 -0.63
C ASP A 72 -0.59 8.81 -1.29
N TYR A 73 -0.62 9.91 -0.53
CA TYR A 73 -0.25 11.24 -1.01
C TYR A 73 1.23 11.29 -1.40
N LEU A 74 2.12 10.76 -0.55
CA LEU A 74 3.55 10.66 -0.83
C LEU A 74 3.84 9.76 -2.02
N ARG A 75 3.16 8.61 -2.14
CA ARG A 75 3.29 7.67 -3.25
C ARG A 75 2.82 8.29 -4.57
N ARG A 76 1.69 9.00 -4.59
CA ARG A 76 1.25 9.75 -5.78
C ARG A 76 2.20 10.88 -6.14
N LYS A 77 2.72 11.60 -5.15
CA LYS A 77 3.71 12.67 -5.38
C LYS A 77 5.02 12.09 -5.92
N LEU A 78 5.43 10.91 -5.47
CA LEU A 78 6.57 10.17 -5.98
C LEU A 78 6.35 9.69 -7.41
N GLU A 79 5.18 9.10 -7.72
CA GLU A 79 4.82 8.67 -9.09
C GLU A 79 4.79 9.86 -10.08
N VAL A 80 4.29 11.02 -9.64
CA VAL A 80 4.33 12.26 -10.43
C VAL A 80 5.76 12.75 -10.61
N LEU A 81 6.58 12.72 -9.55
CA LEU A 81 7.99 13.11 -9.63
C LEU A 81 8.78 12.20 -10.58
N GLU A 82 8.65 10.88 -10.44
CA GLU A 82 9.33 9.88 -11.27
C GLU A 82 9.00 10.10 -12.75
N LYS A 83 7.73 10.34 -13.07
CA LYS A 83 7.29 10.65 -14.43
C LYS A 83 7.92 11.94 -14.99
N ASP A 84 8.00 13.01 -14.18
CA ASP A 84 8.59 14.28 -14.59
C ASP A 84 10.13 14.22 -14.77
N TYR A 85 10.80 13.30 -14.07
CA TYR A 85 12.25 13.11 -14.15
C TYR A 85 12.65 12.17 -15.29
N ASP A 86 11.89 11.11 -15.59
CA ASP A 86 12.19 10.15 -16.67
C ASP A 86 12.28 10.83 -18.05
N GLU A 87 11.42 11.81 -18.33
CA GLU A 87 11.47 12.59 -19.59
C GLU A 87 12.75 13.42 -19.73
N LYS A 88 13.26 13.96 -18.61
CA LYS A 88 14.48 14.78 -18.59
C LYS A 88 15.74 13.92 -18.64
N PHE A 89 15.74 12.76 -17.98
CA PHE A 89 16.87 11.83 -18.03
C PHE A 89 17.05 11.22 -19.42
N ALA A 90 15.98 10.99 -20.19
CA ALA A 90 16.09 10.53 -21.58
C ALA A 90 16.90 11.49 -22.46
N ILE A 91 16.68 12.81 -22.31
CA ILE A 91 17.40 13.84 -23.05
C ILE A 91 18.87 13.91 -22.62
N VAL A 92 19.14 13.80 -21.32
CA VAL A 92 20.51 13.78 -20.78
C VAL A 92 21.27 12.54 -21.28
N PHE A 93 20.65 11.36 -21.27
CA PHE A 93 21.28 10.14 -21.80
C PHE A 93 21.49 10.20 -23.31
N ASP A 94 20.59 10.83 -24.08
CA ASP A 94 20.78 11.02 -25.52
C ASP A 94 21.92 12.01 -25.81
N ALA A 95 22.03 13.09 -25.04
CA ALA A 95 23.15 14.03 -25.12
C ALA A 95 24.48 13.37 -24.75
N ILE A 96 24.53 12.56 -23.69
CA ILE A 96 25.71 11.79 -23.29
C ILE A 96 26.08 10.77 -24.38
N ARG A 97 25.11 10.07 -24.98
CA ARG A 97 25.35 9.15 -26.11
C ARG A 97 25.93 9.85 -27.33
N ARG A 98 25.45 11.05 -27.65
CA ARG A 98 26.00 11.86 -28.76
C ARG A 98 27.43 12.33 -28.48
N LEU A 99 27.77 12.62 -27.23
CA LEU A 99 29.14 12.98 -26.83
C LEU A 99 30.07 11.75 -26.81
N LEU A 100 29.57 10.58 -26.41
CA LEU A 100 30.31 9.31 -26.45
C LEU A 100 30.51 8.77 -27.87
N ASN A 101 29.54 8.98 -28.76
CA ASN A 101 29.63 8.68 -30.19
C ASN A 101 30.27 9.85 -30.96
N THR A 102 31.44 10.29 -30.52
CA THR A 102 32.32 11.04 -31.43
C THR A 102 32.77 10.03 -32.49
N GLU A 103 32.30 10.20 -33.72
CA GLU A 103 32.76 9.40 -34.86
C GLU A 103 34.29 9.42 -34.87
N GLU A 104 34.92 8.26 -34.65
CA GLU A 104 36.33 8.10 -34.95
C GLU A 104 36.46 8.26 -36.47
N GLU A 105 36.82 9.47 -36.93
CA GLU A 105 37.20 9.69 -38.32
C GLU A 105 38.21 8.57 -38.69
N PRO A 106 38.03 7.89 -39.84
CA PRO A 106 38.87 6.76 -40.20
C PRO A 106 40.33 7.22 -40.16
N LYS A 107 41.11 6.67 -39.24
CA LYS A 107 42.52 7.03 -39.08
C LYS A 107 43.21 6.82 -40.42
N SER A 108 43.68 7.92 -41.01
CA SER A 108 44.56 7.89 -42.18
C SER A 108 45.73 6.95 -41.87
N ILE A 109 45.86 5.87 -42.64
CA ILE A 109 47.05 5.01 -42.58
C ILE A 109 48.20 5.83 -43.16
N ILE A 110 48.99 6.44 -42.29
CA ILE A 110 50.25 7.05 -42.66
C ILE A 110 51.32 5.97 -42.50
N GLY A 111 51.64 5.29 -43.60
CA GLY A 111 52.70 4.29 -43.66
C GLY A 111 53.08 4.00 -45.10
N PHE A 112 54.38 3.89 -45.36
CA PHE A 112 54.93 3.42 -46.63
C PHE A 112 54.74 1.89 -46.71
N CYS A 113 54.16 1.41 -47.82
CA CYS A 113 54.28 0.02 -48.20
C CYS A 113 55.72 -0.23 -48.70
N GLU A 114 56.46 -1.10 -48.00
CA GLU A 114 57.56 -1.89 -48.54
C GLU A 114 57.14 -3.36 -48.60
#